data_AF-A0A847B7C4-F1
#
_entry.id   AF-A0A847B7C4-F1
#
_cell.length_a   1.000
_cell.length_b   1.000
_cell.length_c   1.000
_cell.angle_alpha   90.00
_cell.angle_beta   90.00
_cell.angle_gamma   90.00
#
_symmetry.space_group_name_H-M   'P 1'
#
loop_
_entity.id
_entity.type
_entity.pdbx_description
1 polymer ?
#
loop_
_entity_poly.entity_id
_entity_poly.type
_entity_poly.pdbx_seq_one_letter_code
_entity_poly.pdbx_strand_id
1 'polypeptide(L)'
;MIDGLEAFDESDDAIIALVDCDEGLIGIVANKILNEYHKPVVVFTKDMTNPGILKGSCRSLEGFNIVKAFEGVEQFTITSGGHELAGGLTIAQKDLEGFSARFKEIAKKHPPYVISRETILLKLIDVNFVNYEIVQTLAPFGEEWKSPLFLLERLKTSSFTFSKTGEHIMTSLSFNTKLVGFNISKTMLIDRPYVDLTGRMNLHSYKGSQTLQFKVEEILPNIEV
;
A
#
# COMPACT_ATOMS: atom_id res chain seq x y z
N MET A 1 -8.84 -11.16 -4.77
CA MET A 1 -7.77 -11.51 -5.73
C MET A 1 -8.11 -10.87 -7.06
N ILE A 2 -7.12 -10.39 -7.81
CA ILE A 2 -7.32 -9.96 -9.20
C ILE A 2 -7.30 -11.25 -10.02
N ASP A 3 -8.38 -11.59 -10.71
CA ASP A 3 -8.44 -12.78 -11.56
C ASP A 3 -7.41 -12.65 -12.69
N GLY A 4 -6.61 -13.70 -12.91
CA GLY A 4 -5.64 -13.76 -14.02
C GLY A 4 -4.21 -13.30 -13.71
N LEU A 5 -3.85 -13.02 -12.46
CA LEU A 5 -2.43 -12.97 -12.10
C LEU A 5 -1.87 -14.39 -12.08
N GLU A 6 -0.95 -14.71 -12.99
CA GLU A 6 -0.06 -15.85 -12.81
C GLU A 6 0.73 -15.69 -11.50
N ALA A 7 1.01 -16.80 -10.83
CA ALA A 7 1.73 -16.81 -9.55
C ALA A 7 3.10 -16.15 -9.72
N PHE A 8 3.33 -15.04 -9.02
CA PHE A 8 4.66 -14.44 -8.85
C PHE A 8 5.28 -14.96 -7.55
N ASP A 9 6.61 -15.09 -7.55
CA ASP A 9 7.34 -15.51 -6.37
C ASP A 9 7.41 -14.33 -5.38
N GLU A 10 6.75 -14.46 -4.23
CA GLU A 10 6.75 -13.43 -3.18
C GLU A 10 8.15 -13.18 -2.60
N SER A 11 9.13 -14.06 -2.82
CA SER A 11 10.52 -13.85 -2.37
C SER A 11 11.31 -12.88 -3.25
N ASP A 12 10.82 -12.54 -4.45
CA ASP A 12 11.53 -11.66 -5.37
C ASP A 12 11.48 -10.18 -4.94
N ASP A 13 12.54 -9.43 -5.22
CA ASP A 13 12.66 -7.99 -4.91
C ASP A 13 11.82 -7.09 -5.84
N ALA A 14 11.22 -7.64 -6.91
CA ALA A 14 10.28 -6.98 -7.80
C ALA A 14 9.24 -7.95 -8.36
N ILE A 15 8.04 -7.45 -8.66
CA ILE A 15 6.93 -8.24 -9.20
C ILE A 15 6.77 -7.93 -10.69
N ILE A 16 6.85 -8.97 -11.51
CA ILE A 16 6.56 -8.89 -12.94
C ILE A 16 5.34 -9.77 -13.21
N ALA A 17 4.28 -9.17 -13.75
CA ALA A 17 3.03 -9.87 -14.04
C ALA A 17 2.64 -9.70 -15.50
N LEU A 18 2.16 -10.77 -16.13
CA LEU A 18 1.47 -10.72 -17.41
C LEU A 18 -0.03 -10.94 -17.12
N VAL A 19 -0.87 -9.99 -17.51
CA VAL A 19 -2.31 -10.03 -17.28
C VAL A 19 -3.05 -9.89 -18.60
N ASP A 20 -4.26 -10.45 -18.64
CA ASP A 20 -5.18 -10.29 -19.77
C ASP A 20 -6.16 -9.16 -19.48
N CYS A 21 -5.74 -7.92 -19.72
CA CYS A 21 -6.60 -6.74 -19.57
C CYS A 21 -6.21 -5.61 -20.53
N ASP A 22 -7.09 -4.61 -20.65
CA ASP A 22 -6.84 -3.44 -21.50
C ASP A 22 -5.58 -2.68 -21.06
N GLU A 23 -4.82 -2.18 -22.03
CA GLU A 23 -3.63 -1.33 -21.80
C GLU A 23 -3.96 -0.10 -20.93
N GLY A 24 -5.19 0.40 -20.96
CA GLY A 24 -5.62 1.49 -20.08
C GLY A 24 -5.70 1.13 -18.59
N LEU A 25 -5.75 -0.17 -18.25
CA LEU A 25 -5.97 -0.66 -16.89
C LEU A 25 -4.71 -1.21 -16.20
N ILE A 26 -3.68 -1.60 -16.96
CA ILE A 26 -2.44 -2.19 -16.38
C ILE A 26 -1.76 -1.27 -15.36
N GLY A 27 -1.87 0.06 -15.49
CA GLY A 27 -1.32 1.00 -14.52
C GLY A 27 -2.07 1.00 -13.17
N ILE A 28 -3.38 0.75 -13.18
CA ILE A 28 -4.20 0.61 -11.96
C ILE A 28 -3.86 -0.72 -11.28
N VAL A 29 -3.71 -1.79 -12.07
CA VAL A 29 -3.29 -3.10 -11.57
C VAL A 29 -1.91 -3.01 -10.94
N ALA A 30 -0.94 -2.38 -11.61
CA ALA A 30 0.42 -2.18 -11.09
C ALA A 30 0.42 -1.42 -9.76
N ASN A 31 -0.35 -0.33 -9.65
CA ASN A 31 -0.48 0.43 -8.39
C ASN A 31 -1.11 -0.39 -7.27
N LYS A 32 -2.10 -1.24 -7.58
CA LYS A 32 -2.72 -2.10 -6.58
C LYS A 32 -1.73 -3.13 -6.03
N ILE A 33 -0.97 -3.78 -6.90
CA ILE A 33 0.09 -4.73 -6.50
C ILE A 33 1.19 -3.99 -5.71
N LEU A 34 1.61 -2.81 -6.16
CA LEU A 34 2.60 -1.98 -5.44
C LEU A 34 2.16 -1.73 -3.99
N ASN A 35 0.90 -1.34 -3.78
CA ASN A 35 0.36 -1.05 -2.44
C ASN A 35 0.20 -2.29 -1.56
N GLU A 36 0.00 -3.46 -2.17
CA GLU A 36 -0.16 -4.72 -1.44
C GLU A 36 1.20 -5.30 -1.02
N TYR A 37 2.17 -5.32 -1.94
CA TYR A 37 3.45 -6.01 -1.75
C TYR A 37 4.64 -5.08 -1.47
N HIS A 38 4.48 -3.76 -1.63
CA HIS A 38 5.52 -2.76 -1.39
C HIS A 38 6.84 -3.02 -2.12
N LYS A 39 6.75 -3.46 -3.38
CA LYS A 39 7.89 -3.79 -4.25
C LYS A 39 7.73 -3.12 -5.62
N PRO A 40 8.81 -2.81 -6.36
CA PRO A 40 8.69 -2.37 -7.75
C PRO A 40 7.87 -3.38 -8.56
N VAL A 41 6.90 -2.88 -9.32
CA VAL A 41 5.97 -3.71 -10.09
C VAL A 41 6.02 -3.32 -11.55
N VAL A 42 6.10 -4.31 -12.43
CA VAL A 42 5.83 -4.17 -13.87
C VAL A 42 4.66 -5.09 -14.23
N VAL A 43 3.58 -4.51 -14.76
CA VAL A 43 2.44 -5.25 -15.29
C VAL A 43 2.43 -5.13 -16.80
N PHE A 44 2.48 -6.26 -17.50
CA PHE A 44 2.36 -6.37 -18.94
C PHE A 44 0.98 -6.87 -19.35
N THR A 45 0.53 -6.44 -20.52
CA THR A 45 -0.57 -7.04 -21.28
C THR A 45 -0.16 -7.19 -22.74
N LYS A 46 -0.86 -8.04 -23.48
CA LYS A 46 -0.63 -8.21 -24.93
C LYS A 46 -1.16 -6.99 -25.67
N ASP A 47 -0.41 -6.52 -26.66
CA ASP A 47 -0.91 -5.48 -27.58
C ASP A 47 -2.07 -6.05 -28.41
N MET A 48 -3.18 -5.29 -28.49
CA MET A 48 -4.39 -5.74 -29.20
C MET A 48 -4.19 -5.92 -30.71
N THR A 49 -3.23 -5.19 -31.29
CA THR A 49 -2.95 -5.20 -32.73
C THR A 49 -1.81 -6.14 -33.10
N ASN A 50 -0.93 -6.47 -32.15
CA ASN A 50 0.20 -7.37 -32.36
C ASN A 50 0.47 -8.26 -31.14
N PRO A 51 -0.02 -9.52 -31.13
CA PRO A 51 0.15 -10.43 -29.99
C PRO A 51 1.61 -10.73 -29.61
N GLY A 52 2.57 -10.53 -30.52
CA GLY A 52 4.00 -10.69 -30.26
C GLY A 52 4.63 -9.52 -29.50
N ILE A 53 3.85 -8.50 -29.15
CA ILE A 53 4.27 -7.29 -28.45
C ILE A 53 3.51 -7.21 -27.12
N LEU A 54 4.23 -6.79 -26.08
CA LEU A 54 3.67 -6.55 -24.76
C LEU A 54 3.77 -5.06 -24.41
N LYS A 55 2.68 -4.52 -23.87
CA LYS A 55 2.59 -3.18 -23.29
C LYS A 55 2.68 -3.28 -21.78
N GLY A 56 3.64 -2.57 -21.21
CA GLY A 56 3.98 -2.63 -19.79
C GLY A 56 3.73 -1.30 -19.09
N SER A 57 3.24 -1.36 -17.85
CA SER A 57 3.24 -0.25 -16.91
C SER A 57 4.06 -0.60 -15.68
N CYS A 58 5.00 0.26 -15.34
CA CYS A 58 5.86 0.14 -14.17
C CYS A 58 5.44 1.14 -13.09
N ARG A 59 5.47 0.69 -11.83
CA ARG A 59 5.22 1.48 -10.63
C ARG A 59 6.23 1.11 -9.56
N SER A 60 6.66 2.10 -8.78
CA SER A 60 7.66 1.89 -7.74
C SER A 60 7.46 2.81 -6.55
N LEU A 61 8.20 2.53 -5.48
CA LEU A 61 8.31 3.34 -4.28
C LEU A 61 9.59 4.20 -4.35
N GLU A 62 9.66 5.18 -3.45
CA GLU A 62 10.87 5.99 -3.27
C GLU A 62 12.11 5.12 -3.07
N GLY A 63 13.24 5.57 -3.63
CA GLY A 63 14.50 4.82 -3.60
C GLY A 63 14.74 3.88 -4.77
N PHE A 64 13.72 3.52 -5.54
CA PHE A 64 13.89 2.79 -6.80
C PHE A 64 13.46 3.65 -7.98
N ASN A 65 14.44 4.08 -8.78
CA ASN A 65 14.23 4.96 -9.92
C ASN A 65 13.94 4.15 -11.20
N ILE A 66 12.71 4.22 -11.69
CA ILE A 66 12.25 3.43 -12.85
C ILE A 66 12.99 3.80 -14.13
N VAL A 67 13.29 5.07 -14.37
CA VAL A 67 14.00 5.49 -15.59
C VAL A 67 15.38 4.84 -15.65
N LYS A 68 16.12 4.87 -14.54
CA LYS A 68 17.41 4.16 -14.43
C LYS A 68 17.28 2.65 -14.53
N ALA A 69 16.21 2.09 -13.97
CA ALA A 69 15.95 0.66 -14.11
C ALA A 69 15.71 0.25 -15.57
N PHE A 70 15.00 1.10 -16.33
CA PHE A 70 14.76 0.90 -17.76
C PHE A 70 16.04 0.96 -18.60
N GLU A 71 16.98 1.86 -18.28
CA GLU A 71 18.31 1.87 -18.90
C GLU A 71 19.03 0.50 -18.72
N GLY A 72 18.85 -0.15 -17.56
CA GLY A 72 19.46 -1.45 -17.27
C GLY A 72 18.83 -2.66 -17.99
N VAL A 73 17.72 -2.46 -18.68
CA VAL A 73 16.97 -3.46 -19.46
C VAL A 73 16.73 -3.02 -20.91
N GLU A 74 17.43 -1.97 -21.37
CA GLU A 74 17.21 -1.35 -22.68
C GLU A 74 17.27 -2.38 -23.83
N GLN A 75 18.13 -3.39 -23.73
CA GLN A 75 18.27 -4.46 -24.72
C GLN A 75 17.01 -5.31 -24.94
N PHE A 76 16.06 -5.29 -24.01
CA PHE A 76 14.77 -5.99 -24.10
C PHE A 76 13.61 -5.05 -24.48
N THR A 77 13.86 -3.74 -24.51
CA THR A 77 12.83 -2.73 -24.70
C THR A 77 12.80 -2.21 -26.12
N ILE A 78 11.60 -2.09 -26.68
CA ILE A 78 11.34 -1.42 -27.96
C ILE A 78 11.15 0.08 -27.72
N THR A 79 10.38 0.42 -26.70
CA THR A 79 10.21 1.79 -26.20
C THR A 79 10.10 1.78 -24.69
N SER A 80 10.57 2.84 -24.04
CA SER A 80 10.41 3.03 -22.61
C SER A 80 10.41 4.53 -22.28
N GLY A 81 9.70 4.91 -21.22
CA GLY A 81 9.70 6.29 -20.74
C GLY A 81 8.93 6.44 -19.43
N GLY A 82 9.02 7.61 -18.82
CA GLY A 82 8.32 7.92 -17.58
C GLY A 82 9.12 8.82 -16.66
N HIS A 83 8.85 8.67 -15.37
CA HIS A 83 9.46 9.38 -14.26
C HIS A 83 9.94 8.39 -13.20
N GLU A 84 10.52 8.92 -12.13
CA GLU A 84 11.15 8.13 -11.07
C GLU A 84 10.26 7.02 -10.50
N LEU A 85 8.97 7.29 -10.26
CA LEU A 85 8.03 6.37 -9.60
C LEU A 85 7.01 5.71 -10.54
N ALA A 86 6.93 6.14 -11.79
CA ALA A 86 5.99 5.61 -12.77
C ALA A 86 6.59 5.61 -14.18
N GLY A 87 6.45 4.49 -14.90
CA GLY A 87 6.89 4.40 -16.29
C GLY A 87 6.03 3.49 -17.15
N GLY A 88 6.23 3.58 -18.45
CA GLY A 88 5.65 2.70 -19.45
C GLY A 88 6.73 2.15 -20.36
N LEU A 89 6.56 0.92 -20.83
CA LEU A 89 7.50 0.27 -21.72
C LEU A 89 6.78 -0.68 -22.69
N THR A 90 7.41 -0.93 -23.83
CA THR A 90 6.98 -1.94 -24.80
C THR A 90 8.12 -2.93 -25.00
N ILE A 91 7.84 -4.22 -24.96
CA ILE A 91 8.82 -5.30 -25.21
C ILE A 91 8.27 -6.30 -26.23
N ALA A 92 9.12 -7.10 -26.87
CA ALA A 92 8.64 -8.26 -27.59
C ALA A 92 8.31 -9.39 -26.61
N GLN A 93 7.27 -10.17 -26.88
CA GLN A 93 6.82 -11.24 -25.99
C GLN A 93 7.92 -12.26 -25.66
N LYS A 94 8.79 -12.55 -26.64
CA LYS A 94 9.95 -13.45 -26.47
C LYS A 94 10.99 -12.95 -25.46
N ASP A 95 11.03 -11.64 -25.21
CA ASP A 95 12.04 -11.01 -24.36
C ASP A 95 11.57 -10.89 -22.90
N LEU A 96 10.33 -11.28 -22.60
CA LEU A 96 9.72 -11.17 -21.26
C LEU A 96 10.53 -11.89 -20.18
N GLU A 97 11.04 -13.09 -20.47
CA GLU A 97 11.81 -13.87 -19.49
C GLU A 97 13.15 -13.17 -19.16
N GLY A 98 13.88 -12.74 -20.19
CA GLY A 98 15.14 -12.02 -20.04
C GLY A 98 14.97 -10.67 -19.34
N PHE A 99 13.93 -9.92 -19.72
CA PHE A 99 13.53 -8.70 -19.04
C PHE A 99 13.26 -8.96 -17.56
N SER A 100 12.45 -9.97 -17.24
CA SER A 100 12.03 -10.27 -15.87
C SER A 100 13.23 -10.59 -14.98
N ALA A 101 14.13 -11.45 -15.45
CA ALA A 101 15.33 -11.82 -14.71
C ALA A 101 16.22 -10.59 -14.44
N ARG A 102 16.46 -9.77 -15.47
CA ARG A 102 17.33 -8.60 -15.35
C ARG A 102 16.72 -7.50 -14.47
N PHE A 103 15.43 -7.24 -14.61
CA PHE A 103 14.74 -6.23 -13.81
C PHE A 103 14.74 -6.61 -12.33
N LYS A 104 14.49 -7.88 -12.01
CA LYS A 104 14.57 -8.40 -10.62
C LYS A 104 15.99 -8.25 -10.05
N GLU A 105 17.03 -8.51 -10.85
CA GLU A 105 18.42 -8.29 -10.43
C GLU A 105 18.71 -6.81 -10.09
N ILE A 106 18.18 -5.88 -10.89
CA ILE A 106 18.30 -4.44 -10.64
C ILE A 106 17.58 -4.05 -9.34
N ALA A 107 16.35 -4.52 -9.15
CA ALA A 107 15.58 -4.30 -7.92
C ALA A 107 16.29 -4.84 -6.68
N LYS A 108 16.91 -6.01 -6.78
CA LYS A 108 17.71 -6.58 -5.70
C LYS A 108 18.94 -5.74 -5.35
N LYS A 109 19.60 -5.14 -6.34
CA LYS A 109 20.79 -4.28 -6.12
C LYS A 109 20.43 -2.90 -5.62
N HIS A 110 19.23 -2.42 -5.94
CA HIS A 110 18.76 -1.08 -5.62
C HIS A 110 17.37 -1.17 -4.97
N PRO A 111 17.22 -1.84 -3.82
CA PRO A 111 15.90 -2.00 -3.22
C PRO A 111 15.30 -0.62 -2.92
N PRO A 112 13.96 -0.45 -3.07
CA PRO A 112 13.32 0.78 -2.65
C PRO A 112 13.60 1.05 -1.18
N TYR A 113 13.62 2.33 -0.80
CA TYR A 113 13.61 2.66 0.61
C TYR A 113 12.22 2.34 1.15
N VAL A 114 12.16 1.47 2.15
CA VAL A 114 10.98 1.44 3.01
C VAL A 114 11.00 2.76 3.76
N ILE A 115 10.13 3.69 3.35
CA ILE A 115 9.88 4.87 4.18
C ILE A 115 9.22 4.32 5.44
N SER A 116 10.03 4.15 6.48
CA SER A 116 9.51 4.02 7.84
C SER A 116 8.68 5.27 8.07
N ARG A 117 7.35 5.14 8.02
CA ARG A 117 6.48 6.26 8.40
C ARG A 117 6.80 6.53 9.86
N GLU A 118 7.38 7.68 10.15
CA GLU A 118 7.63 8.08 11.53
C GLU A 118 6.28 8.07 12.26
N THR A 119 6.19 7.23 13.30
CA THR A 119 4.99 7.15 14.12
C THR A 119 5.25 7.85 15.44
N ILE A 120 4.23 8.51 15.95
CA ILE A 120 4.22 9.04 17.30
C ILE A 120 3.49 8.04 18.18
N LEU A 121 4.16 7.53 19.21
CA LEU A 121 3.53 6.65 20.19
C LEU A 121 2.38 7.39 20.89
N LEU A 122 1.19 6.79 20.89
CA LEU A 122 -0.01 7.33 21.51
C LEU A 122 -0.64 6.24 22.37
N LYS A 123 -1.10 6.57 23.58
CA LYS A 123 -1.90 5.63 24.36
C LYS A 123 -3.35 5.70 23.89
N LEU A 124 -4.07 4.58 23.99
CA LEU A 124 -5.47 4.52 23.57
C LEU A 124 -6.35 5.58 24.28
N ILE A 125 -6.05 5.90 25.54
CA ILE A 125 -6.76 6.95 26.31
C ILE A 125 -6.50 8.37 25.79
N ASP A 126 -5.39 8.58 25.09
CA ASP A 126 -5.00 9.85 24.51
C ASP A 126 -5.69 10.12 23.16
N VAL A 127 -6.45 9.15 22.64
CA VAL A 127 -7.40 9.37 21.55
C VAL A 127 -8.61 10.11 22.11
N ASN A 128 -8.55 11.44 22.15
CA ASN A 128 -9.60 12.29 22.68
C ASN A 128 -9.61 13.66 21.98
N PHE A 129 -10.71 14.41 22.17
CA PHE A 129 -10.92 15.70 21.51
C PHE A 129 -9.84 16.73 21.85
N VAL A 130 -9.34 16.75 23.09
CA VAL A 130 -8.30 17.71 23.51
C VAL A 130 -7.03 17.52 22.69
N ASN A 131 -6.56 16.28 22.60
CA ASN A 131 -5.36 15.95 21.83
C ASN A 131 -5.59 16.12 20.32
N TYR A 132 -6.80 15.83 19.83
CA TYR A 132 -7.16 16.11 18.45
C TYR A 132 -7.02 17.60 18.11
N GLU A 133 -7.56 18.50 18.94
CA GLU A 133 -7.47 19.95 18.72
C GLU A 133 -6.01 20.44 18.74
N ILE A 134 -5.18 19.90 19.64
CA ILE A 134 -3.74 20.20 19.66
C ILE A 134 -3.09 19.82 18.32
N VAL A 135 -3.39 18.62 17.79
CA VAL A 135 -2.88 18.19 16.48
C VAL A 135 -3.37 19.13 15.37
N GLN A 136 -4.63 19.59 15.42
CA GLN A 136 -5.16 20.52 14.41
C GLN A 136 -4.46 21.89 14.42
N THR A 137 -3.80 22.29 15.52
CA THR A 137 -2.97 23.52 15.50
C THR A 137 -1.76 23.44 14.58
N LEU A 138 -1.36 22.23 14.16
CA LEU A 138 -0.26 21.98 13.21
C LEU A 138 -0.72 21.99 11.75
N ALA A 139 -2.03 22.11 11.51
CA ALA A 139 -2.62 22.19 10.18
C ALA A 139 -2.24 23.52 9.47
N PRO A 140 -2.35 23.63 8.13
CA PRO A 140 -3.02 22.72 7.20
C PRO A 140 -2.16 21.52 6.81
N PHE A 141 -2.77 20.33 6.80
CA PHE A 141 -2.11 19.11 6.31
C PHE A 141 -2.31 18.92 4.80
N GLY A 142 -1.33 18.29 4.14
CA GLY A 142 -1.32 18.01 2.71
C GLY A 142 -0.27 16.96 2.34
N GLU A 143 0.03 16.82 1.05
CA GLU A 143 0.99 15.84 0.54
C GLU A 143 2.41 16.05 1.10
N GLU A 144 2.86 17.31 1.12
CA GLU A 144 4.16 17.76 1.65
C GLU A 144 4.18 17.92 3.18
N TRP A 145 3.00 18.02 3.81
CA TRP A 145 2.87 18.17 5.28
C TRP A 145 1.79 17.23 5.79
N LYS A 146 2.12 15.94 5.82
CA LYS A 146 1.16 14.90 6.21
C LYS A 146 0.78 15.07 7.68
N SER A 147 -0.48 14.78 8.00
CA SER A 147 -0.90 14.75 9.39
C SER A 147 -0.16 13.64 10.16
N PRO A 148 0.12 13.86 11.46
CA PRO A 148 0.80 12.91 12.31
C PRO A 148 0.21 11.50 12.23
N LEU A 149 1.05 10.50 11.97
CA LEU A 149 0.70 9.10 12.10
C LEU A 149 1.00 8.64 13.53
N PHE A 150 0.03 8.03 14.18
CA PHE A 150 0.17 7.55 15.55
C PHE A 150 0.29 6.03 15.59
N LEU A 151 1.08 5.53 16.54
CA LEU A 151 1.20 4.11 16.88
C LEU A 151 0.48 3.85 18.20
N LEU A 152 -0.46 2.89 18.18
CA LEU A 152 -1.07 2.32 19.38
C LEU A 152 -0.51 0.92 19.58
N GLU A 153 0.27 0.71 20.63
CA GLU A 153 0.94 -0.57 20.87
C GLU A 153 0.12 -1.52 21.75
N ARG A 154 0.29 -2.82 21.51
CA ARG A 154 -0.14 -3.95 22.33
C ARG A 154 -1.61 -3.88 22.72
N LEU A 155 -2.47 -3.59 21.74
CA LEU A 155 -3.92 -3.57 21.94
C LEU A 155 -4.46 -5.00 21.97
N LYS A 156 -5.26 -5.33 22.98
CA LYS A 156 -5.93 -6.63 23.08
C LYS A 156 -7.01 -6.75 22.03
N THR A 157 -6.87 -7.67 21.07
CA THR A 157 -7.86 -7.85 19.99
C THR A 157 -9.22 -8.31 20.51
N SER A 158 -9.25 -9.02 21.63
CA SER A 158 -10.49 -9.40 22.33
C SER A 158 -11.31 -8.20 22.83
N SER A 159 -10.72 -7.01 22.94
CA SER A 159 -11.43 -5.78 23.32
C SER A 159 -12.11 -5.08 22.14
N PHE A 160 -11.83 -5.49 20.90
CA PHE A 160 -12.41 -4.86 19.72
C PHE A 160 -13.85 -5.33 19.46
N THR A 161 -14.69 -4.38 19.10
CA THR A 161 -16.03 -4.65 18.57
C THR A 161 -16.05 -4.42 17.07
N PHE A 162 -16.86 -5.19 16.35
CA PHE A 162 -16.90 -5.18 14.89
C PHE A 162 -18.27 -4.71 14.37
N SER A 163 -18.32 -4.34 13.10
CA SER A 163 -19.56 -4.10 12.35
C SER A 163 -20.46 -5.35 12.37
N LYS A 164 -21.72 -5.19 11.96
CA LYS A 164 -22.68 -6.30 11.85
C LYS A 164 -22.20 -7.41 10.90
N THR A 165 -21.44 -7.05 9.86
CA THR A 165 -20.86 -8.01 8.91
C THR A 165 -19.60 -8.68 9.46
N GLY A 166 -18.98 -8.12 10.50
CA GLY A 166 -17.72 -8.60 11.06
C GLY A 166 -16.47 -8.19 10.27
N GLU A 167 -16.62 -7.32 9.26
CA GLU A 167 -15.55 -6.93 8.31
C GLU A 167 -14.83 -5.62 8.69
N HIS A 168 -15.34 -4.88 9.68
CA HIS A 168 -14.77 -3.60 10.11
C HIS A 168 -14.69 -3.53 11.63
N ILE A 169 -13.58 -2.97 12.16
CA ILE A 169 -13.50 -2.59 13.58
C ILE A 169 -14.35 -1.33 13.79
N MET A 170 -15.21 -1.36 14.81
CA MET A 170 -16.09 -0.27 15.23
C MET A 170 -16.10 -0.16 16.76
N THR A 171 -14.91 -0.02 17.36
CA THR A 171 -14.72 -0.05 18.82
C THR A 171 -15.00 1.31 19.43
N SER A 172 -15.97 1.40 20.34
CA SER A 172 -16.18 2.61 21.13
C SER A 172 -15.10 2.74 22.20
N LEU A 173 -14.40 3.88 22.24
CA LEU A 173 -13.38 4.18 23.25
C LEU A 173 -13.95 4.99 24.41
N SER A 174 -14.75 6.01 24.08
CA SER A 174 -15.44 6.89 25.03
C SER A 174 -16.65 7.54 24.36
N PHE A 175 -17.35 8.44 25.07
CA PHE A 175 -18.47 9.18 24.49
C PHE A 175 -18.00 9.94 23.24
N ASN A 176 -18.70 9.72 22.11
CA ASN A 176 -18.36 10.28 20.80
C ASN A 176 -16.92 10.03 20.31
N THR A 177 -16.24 9.00 20.81
CA THR A 177 -14.90 8.62 20.33
C THR A 177 -14.82 7.14 20.00
N LYS A 178 -14.27 6.81 18.83
CA LYS A 178 -14.21 5.44 18.32
C LYS A 178 -12.85 5.12 17.71
N LEU A 179 -12.48 3.85 17.74
CA LEU A 179 -11.45 3.26 16.91
C LEU A 179 -12.13 2.55 15.73
N VAL A 180 -11.78 2.94 14.51
CA VAL A 180 -12.43 2.51 13.28
C VAL A 180 -11.39 1.94 12.32
N GLY A 181 -11.58 0.70 11.89
CA GLY A 181 -10.71 0.02 10.93
C GLY A 181 -11.54 -0.60 9.83
N PHE A 182 -11.36 -0.14 8.58
CA PHE A 182 -12.07 -0.70 7.43
C PHE A 182 -11.33 -1.92 6.89
N ASN A 183 -12.09 -2.91 6.42
CA ASN A 183 -11.57 -4.20 5.91
C ASN A 183 -10.65 -4.95 6.90
N ILE A 184 -10.86 -4.75 8.20
CA ILE A 184 -10.19 -5.47 9.27
C ILE A 184 -11.23 -6.38 9.91
N SER A 185 -11.27 -7.63 9.46
CA SER A 185 -12.26 -8.59 9.92
C SER A 185 -11.88 -9.20 11.27
N LYS A 186 -12.89 -9.71 11.99
CA LYS A 186 -12.65 -10.49 13.21
C LYS A 186 -11.77 -11.72 12.96
N THR A 187 -11.94 -12.36 11.80
CA THR A 187 -11.16 -13.55 11.42
C THR A 187 -9.68 -13.24 11.19
N MET A 188 -9.35 -12.05 10.67
CA MET A 188 -7.95 -11.61 10.50
C MET A 188 -7.20 -11.51 11.83
N LEU A 189 -7.91 -11.28 12.93
CA LEU A 189 -7.35 -11.05 14.26
C LEU A 189 -7.46 -12.26 15.20
N ILE A 190 -8.05 -13.38 14.75
CA ILE A 190 -8.42 -14.49 15.64
C ILE A 190 -7.21 -15.14 16.34
N ASP A 191 -6.08 -15.25 15.63
CA ASP A 191 -4.82 -15.83 16.14
C ASP A 191 -3.84 -14.76 16.65
N ARG A 192 -4.29 -13.51 16.78
CA ARG A 192 -3.47 -12.38 17.22
C ARG A 192 -4.02 -11.87 18.56
N PRO A 193 -3.53 -12.32 19.73
CA PRO A 193 -4.08 -11.88 21.02
C PRO A 193 -3.85 -10.39 21.29
N TYR A 194 -2.79 -9.85 20.70
CA TYR A 194 -2.46 -8.42 20.70
C TYR A 194 -2.21 -7.97 19.26
N VAL A 195 -2.33 -6.68 19.00
CA VAL A 195 -1.85 -6.04 17.77
C VAL A 195 -1.35 -4.64 18.06
N ASP A 196 -0.43 -4.19 17.22
CA ASP A 196 -0.04 -2.80 17.11
C ASP A 196 -0.81 -2.19 15.92
N LEU A 197 -1.33 -0.98 16.10
CA LEU A 197 -2.10 -0.28 15.06
C LEU A 197 -1.46 1.06 14.74
N THR A 198 -1.27 1.35 13.46
CA THR A 198 -1.00 2.72 13.02
C THR A 198 -2.29 3.38 12.54
N GLY A 199 -2.42 4.68 12.77
CA GLY A 199 -3.62 5.41 12.35
C GLY A 199 -3.58 6.89 12.69
N ARG A 200 -4.69 7.57 12.37
CA ARG A 200 -4.81 9.01 12.52
C ARG A 200 -6.12 9.38 13.20
N MET A 201 -6.09 10.45 13.99
CA MET A 201 -7.31 11.05 14.53
C MET A 201 -8.03 11.86 13.44
N ASN A 202 -9.32 11.62 13.26
CA ASN A 202 -10.17 12.28 12.28
C ASN A 202 -11.53 12.63 12.90
N LEU A 203 -12.06 13.79 12.59
CA LEU A 203 -13.39 14.20 13.05
C LEU A 203 -14.45 13.89 12.00
N HIS A 204 -15.34 12.95 12.31
CA HIS A 204 -16.48 12.64 11.48
C HIS A 204 -17.71 13.43 11.93
N SER A 205 -18.28 14.22 11.03
CA SER A 205 -19.49 15.03 11.30
C SER A 205 -20.70 14.48 10.56
N TYR A 206 -21.78 14.16 11.27
CA TYR A 206 -23.03 13.70 10.68
C TYR A 206 -24.23 14.33 11.40
N LYS A 207 -25.10 15.00 10.64
CA LYS A 207 -26.33 15.67 11.15
C LYS A 207 -26.08 16.54 12.40
N GLY A 208 -24.96 17.27 12.41
CA GLY A 208 -24.59 18.16 13.52
C GLY A 208 -23.94 17.45 14.73
N SER A 209 -23.84 16.12 14.73
CA SER A 209 -23.06 15.38 15.73
C SER A 209 -21.65 15.13 15.23
N GLN A 210 -20.66 15.36 16.10
CA GLN A 210 -19.26 15.08 15.84
C GLN A 210 -18.83 13.82 16.58
N THR A 211 -18.10 12.95 15.87
CA THR A 211 -17.48 11.76 16.43
C THR A 211 -16.01 11.80 16.10
N LEU A 212 -15.15 11.79 17.12
CA LEU A 212 -13.72 11.59 16.93
C LEU A 212 -13.47 10.12 16.60
N GLN A 213 -12.70 9.87 15.54
CA GLN A 213 -12.31 8.54 15.13
C GLN A 213 -10.80 8.44 15.11
N PHE A 214 -10.24 7.45 15.79
CA PHE A 214 -8.94 6.91 15.42
C PHE A 214 -9.15 5.98 14.23
N LYS A 215 -8.82 6.45 13.03
CA LYS A 215 -8.92 5.67 11.81
C LYS A 215 -7.64 4.85 11.63
N VAL A 216 -7.77 3.54 11.74
CA VAL A 216 -6.69 2.57 11.53
C VAL A 216 -6.29 2.58 10.06
N GLU A 217 -4.99 2.68 9.80
CA GLU A 217 -4.41 2.57 8.47
C GLU A 217 -3.68 1.26 8.28
N GLU A 218 -3.03 0.73 9.32
CA GLU A 218 -2.27 -0.51 9.25
C GLU A 218 -2.36 -1.29 10.57
N ILE A 219 -2.35 -2.61 10.45
CA ILE A 219 -2.13 -3.52 11.57
C ILE A 219 -0.71 -4.05 11.43
N LEU A 220 0.15 -3.68 12.37
CA LEU A 220 1.49 -4.22 12.40
C LEU A 220 1.46 -5.60 13.06
N PRO A 221 2.17 -6.60 12.52
CA PRO A 221 2.38 -7.85 13.25
C PRO A 221 3.12 -7.51 14.54
N ASN A 222 2.67 -8.02 15.69
CA ASN A 222 3.46 -7.86 16.91
C ASN A 222 4.84 -8.43 16.62
N ILE A 223 5.85 -7.58 16.68
CA ILE A 223 7.21 -8.05 16.81
C ILE A 223 7.26 -8.59 18.23
N GLU A 224 7.27 -9.93 18.38
CA GLU A 224 7.65 -10.52 19.65
C GLU A 224 9.06 -10.03 19.98
N VAL A 225 9.16 -9.15 20.98
CA VAL A 225 10.43 -8.81 21.64
C VAL A 225 10.70 -9.87 22.70
#